data_AF-A0A6P0VCU9-F1
#
_entry.id   AF-A0A6P0VCU9-F1
#
_cell.length_a   1.000
_cell.length_b   1.000
_cell.length_c   1.000
_cell.angle_alpha   90.00
_cell.angle_beta   90.00
_cell.angle_gamma   90.00
#
_symmetry.space_group_name_H-M   'P 1'
#
loop_
_entity.id
_entity.type
_entity.pdbx_description
1 polymer ?
#
loop_
_entity_poly.entity_id
_entity_poly.type
_entity_poly.pdbx_seq_one_letter_code
_entity_poly.pdbx_strand_id
1 'polypeptide(L)' 'DSIFASCFYVLTGFHGLHVSCGLGLILCVLARSLKPNHYSSESHFGVEAAELYWHFVDVIWIVLFVLVYLLPTA' A
#
# COMPACT_ATOMS: atom_id res chain seq x y z
N ASP A 1 -27.68 8.50 1.72
CA ASP A 1 -26.73 9.58 1.35
C ASP A 1 -25.85 9.20 0.18
N SER A 2 -26.14 9.74 -1.00
CA SER A 2 -25.35 9.48 -2.23
C SER A 2 -23.91 10.02 -2.16
N ILE A 3 -23.69 11.11 -1.41
CA ILE A 3 -22.38 11.76 -1.26
C ILE A 3 -21.43 10.89 -0.44
N PHE A 4 -21.85 10.39 0.72
CA PHE A 4 -21.03 9.51 1.56
C PHE A 4 -20.60 8.26 0.79
N ALA A 5 -21.55 7.58 0.13
CA ALA A 5 -21.25 6.40 -0.68
C ALA A 5 -20.25 6.71 -1.81
N SER A 6 -20.40 7.85 -2.50
CA SER A 6 -19.48 8.24 -3.57
C SER A 6 -18.06 8.49 -3.05
N CYS A 7 -17.92 9.24 -1.95
CA CYS A 7 -16.63 9.48 -1.31
C CYS A 7 -16.00 8.18 -0.78
N PHE A 8 -16.80 7.31 -0.16
CA PHE A 8 -16.36 6.01 0.36
C PHE A 8 -15.73 5.14 -0.74
N TYR A 9 -16.42 4.97 -1.88
CA TYR A 9 -15.93 4.12 -2.96
C TYR A 9 -14.70 4.71 -3.64
N VAL A 10 -14.62 6.04 -3.81
CA VAL A 10 -13.42 6.68 -4.38
C VAL A 10 -12.23 6.52 -3.45
N LEU A 11 -12.37 6.85 -2.17
CA LEU A 11 -11.26 6.78 -1.19
C LEU A 11 -10.79 5.34 -1.00
N THR A 12 -11.72 4.41 -0.73
CA THR A 12 -11.40 3.00 -0.49
C THR A 12 -10.90 2.31 -1.76
N GLY A 13 -11.51 2.59 -2.91
CA GLY A 13 -11.12 2.02 -4.19
C GLY A 13 -9.74 2.50 -4.66
N PHE A 14 -9.46 3.80 -4.55
CA PHE A 14 -8.15 4.35 -4.89
C PHE A 14 -7.05 3.83 -3.96
N HIS A 15 -7.35 3.68 -2.67
CA HIS A 15 -6.46 3.04 -1.73
C HIS A 15 -6.21 1.56 -2.09
N GLY A 16 -7.25 0.79 -2.42
CA GLY A 16 -7.12 -0.60 -2.87
C GLY A 16 -6.27 -0.75 -4.14
N LEU A 17 -6.30 0.25 -5.04
CA LEU A 17 -5.39 0.32 -6.18
C LEU A 17 -3.93 0.47 -5.73
N HIS A 18 -3.64 1.33 -4.74
CA HIS A 18 -2.28 1.49 -4.19
C HIS A 18 -1.79 0.22 -3.50
N VAL A 19 -2.65 -0.46 -2.73
CA VAL A 19 -2.34 -1.77 -2.12
C VAL A 19 -1.97 -2.78 -3.20
N SER A 20 -2.73 -2.84 -4.29
CA SER A 20 -2.46 -3.75 -5.42
C SER A 20 -1.13 -3.44 -6.09
N CYS A 21 -0.81 -2.15 -6.29
CA CYS A 21 0.50 -1.72 -6.79
C CYS A 21 1.64 -2.10 -5.84
N GLY A 22 1.46 -1.87 -4.52
CA GLY A 22 2.44 -2.25 -3.49
C GLY A 22 2.71 -3.75 -3.49
N LEU A 23 1.67 -4.57 -3.65
CA LEU A 23 1.80 -6.02 -3.72
C LEU A 23 2.60 -6.41 -4.97
N GLY A 24 2.33 -5.77 -6.10
CA GLY A 24 3.13 -5.94 -7.32
C GLY A 24 4.60 -5.58 -7.11
N LEU A 25 4.91 -4.49 -6.41
CA LEU A 25 6.30 -4.10 -6.09
C LEU A 25 6.99 -5.15 -5.21
N ILE A 26 6.32 -5.64 -4.17
CA ILE A 26 6.84 -6.70 -3.29
C ILE A 26 7.07 -7.98 -4.07
N LEU A 27 6.13 -8.39 -4.93
CA LEU A 27 6.30 -9.57 -5.80
C LEU A 27 7.49 -9.39 -6.77
N CYS A 28 7.68 -8.20 -7.32
CA CYS A 28 8.84 -7.89 -8.16
C CYS A 28 10.15 -8.03 -7.38
N VAL A 29 10.22 -7.50 -6.16
CA VAL A 29 11.39 -7.60 -5.28
C VAL A 29 11.65 -9.05 -4.89
N LEU A 30 10.60 -9.81 -4.53
CA LEU A 30 10.69 -11.23 -4.22
C LEU A 30 11.25 -12.02 -5.41
N ALA A 31 10.69 -11.83 -6.61
CA ALA A 31 11.16 -12.49 -7.82
C ALA A 31 12.63 -12.14 -8.15
N ARG A 32 13.05 -10.90 -7.90
CA ARG A 32 14.44 -10.46 -8.08
C ARG A 32 15.36 -11.04 -7.01
N SER A 33 14.89 -11.21 -5.78
CA SER A 33 15.65 -11.80 -4.68
C SER A 33 15.95 -13.29 -4.88
N LEU A 34 15.17 -13.99 -5.69
CA LEU A 34 15.44 -15.38 -6.05
C LEU A 34 16.64 -15.52 -7.02
N LYS A 35 17.09 -14.44 -7.65
CA LYS A 35 18.29 -14.45 -8.49
C LYS A 35 19.55 -14.36 -7.61
N PRO A 36 20.52 -15.27 -7.76
CA PRO A 36 21.75 -15.24 -6.98
C PRO A 36 22.48 -13.90 -7.13
N ASN A 37 23.01 -13.37 -6.02
CA ASN A 37 23.79 -12.12 -5.94
C ASN A 37 23.06 -10.87 -6.46
N HIS A 38 21.73 -10.89 -6.56
CA HIS A 38 20.98 -9.71 -7.03
C HIS A 38 20.88 -8.60 -5.98
N TYR A 39 20.78 -8.98 -4.71
CA TYR A 39 20.78 -8.06 -3.58
C TYR A 39 21.97 -8.37 -2.66
N SER A 40 22.56 -7.32 -2.11
CA SER A 40 23.57 -7.37 -1.06
C SER A 40 23.23 -6.36 0.04
N SER A 41 23.92 -6.42 1.18
CA SER A 41 23.75 -5.44 2.28
C SER A 41 24.08 -3.99 1.87
N GLU A 42 24.82 -3.81 0.78
CA GLU A 42 25.19 -2.49 0.25
C GLU A 42 24.28 -2.09 -0.94
N SER A 43 23.60 -3.06 -1.56
CA SER A 43 22.81 -2.86 -2.78
C SER A 43 21.46 -3.56 -2.68
N HIS A 44 20.53 -2.92 -1.99
CA HIS A 44 19.17 -3.41 -1.75
C HIS A 44 18.09 -2.33 -1.95
N PHE A 45 18.37 -1.30 -2.75
CA PHE A 45 17.44 -0.17 -2.98
C PHE A 45 16.04 -0.60 -3.41
N GLY A 46 15.92 -1.67 -4.21
CA GLY A 46 14.60 -2.17 -4.62
C GLY A 46 13.73 -2.65 -3.45
N VAL A 47 14.35 -3.25 -2.42
CA VAL A 47 13.68 -3.67 -1.19
C VAL A 47 13.29 -2.45 -0.37
N GLU A 48 14.21 -1.50 -0.20
CA GLU A 48 13.99 -0.25 0.55
C GLU A 48 12.86 0.60 -0.07
N ALA A 49 12.82 0.71 -1.39
CA ALA A 49 11.75 1.41 -2.08
C ALA A 49 10.39 0.71 -1.91
N ALA A 50 10.36 -0.62 -1.97
CA ALA A 50 9.12 -1.39 -1.80
C ALA A 50 8.61 -1.34 -0.36
N GLU A 51 9.48 -1.42 0.65
CA GLU A 51 9.07 -1.29 2.05
C GLU A 51 8.59 0.12 2.37
N LEU A 52 9.25 1.18 1.88
CA LEU A 52 8.83 2.56 2.11
C LEU A 52 7.47 2.82 1.48
N TYR A 53 7.24 2.32 0.25
CA TYR A 53 5.93 2.40 -0.40
C TYR A 53 4.87 1.65 0.41
N TRP A 54 5.17 0.44 0.88
CA TRP A 54 4.21 -0.37 1.64
C TRP A 54 3.83 0.29 2.98
N HIS A 55 4.79 0.81 3.73
CA HIS A 55 4.53 1.55 4.97
C HIS A 55 3.72 2.83 4.73
N PHE A 56 4.00 3.55 3.64
CA PHE A 56 3.18 4.70 3.25
C PHE A 56 1.71 4.30 3.04
N VAL A 57 1.46 3.22 2.30
CA VAL A 57 0.11 2.72 2.05
C VAL A 57 -0.57 2.32 3.36
N ASP A 58 0.12 1.59 4.25
CA ASP A 58 -0.43 1.16 5.55
C ASP A 58 -0.84 2.34 6.45
N VAL A 59 -0.01 3.39 6.53
CA VAL A 59 -0.34 4.59 7.29
C VAL A 59 -1.59 5.30 6.75
N ILE A 60 -1.73 5.40 5.41
CA ILE A 60 -2.93 5.98 4.79
C ILE A 60 -4.16 5.13 5.10
N TRP A 61 -4.03 3.80 5.16
CA TRP A 61 -5.14 2.93 5.51
C TRP A 61 -5.65 3.18 6.93
N ILE A 62 -4.75 3.34 7.90
CA ILE A 62 -5.13 3.65 9.29
C ILE A 62 -5.96 4.93 9.35
N VAL A 63 -5.53 5.99 8.65
CA VAL A 63 -6.28 7.25 8.58
C VAL A 63 -7.65 7.05 7.93
N LEU A 64 -7.71 6.37 6.78
CA LEU A 64 -8.98 6.11 6.09
C LEU A 64 -9.93 5.27 6.94
N PHE A 65 -9.42 4.25 7.63
CA PHE A 65 -10.23 3.37 8.48
C PHE A 65 -10.96 4.15 9.58
N VAL A 66 -10.24 5.05 10.25
CA VAL A 66 -10.84 5.96 11.25
C VAL A 66 -11.92 6.83 10.61
N LEU A 67 -11.63 7.45 9.47
CA LEU A 67 -12.55 8.38 8.81
C LEU A 67 -13.82 7.73 8.26
N VAL A 68 -13.74 6.52 7.70
CA VAL A 68 -14.86 5.92 6.97
C VAL A 68 -15.60 4.83 7.75
N TYR A 69 -14.97 4.21 8.75
CA TYR A 69 -15.60 3.15 9.56
C TYR A 69 -15.88 3.57 11.00
N LEU A 70 -14.98 4.32 11.65
CA LEU A 70 -15.12 4.66 13.07
C LEU A 70 -15.87 5.98 13.34
N LEU A 71 -15.57 7.05 12.60
CA LEU A 71 -16.24 8.34 12.80
C LEU A 71 -17.72 8.35 12.38
N PRO A 72 -18.13 7.76 11.24
CA PRO A 72 -19.53 7.81 10.83
C PRO A 72 -20.48 6.97 11.69
N THR A 73 -19.92 6.10 12.54
CA THR A 73 -20.66 5.25 13.47
C THR A 73 -20.72 5.79 14.90
N ALA A 74 -20.04 6.92 15.17
CA ALA A 74 -20.06 7.66 16.44
C ALA A 74 -21.05 8.83 16.40
#